data_AF-A0A7W8QH84-F1
#
_entry.id   AF-A0A7W8QH84-F1
#
_cell.length_a   1.000
_cell.length_b   1.000
_cell.length_c   1.000
_cell.angle_alpha   90.00
_cell.angle_beta   90.00
_cell.angle_gamma   90.00
#
_symmetry.space_group_name_H-M   'P 1'
#
loop_
_entity.id
_entity.type
_entity.pdbx_description
1 polymer ?
#
loop_
_entity_poly.entity_id
_entity_poly.type
_entity_poly.pdbx_seq_one_letter_code
_entity_poly.pdbx_strand_id
1 'polypeptide(L)'
;MRIKKALGSLTVAVALTAGTFGAMGAAAPSAEAGLVCTASINGKTVTSVCKSFSGNSYKYVRAIASCRDGSKVYGPWVNGNTGRSKATCASGNAHAGDVQLRR
;
A
#
# COMPACT_ATOMS: atom_id res chain seq x y z
N MET A 1 4.92 57.76 -2.23
CA MET A 1 6.16 57.07 -2.65
C MET A 1 6.78 56.33 -1.46
N ARG A 2 6.71 55.00 -1.42
CA ARG A 2 7.67 54.13 -0.71
C ARG A 2 7.75 52.79 -1.46
N ILE A 3 8.87 52.61 -2.16
CA ILE A 3 9.27 51.36 -2.80
C ILE A 3 9.99 50.53 -1.74
N LYS A 4 9.54 49.30 -1.50
CA LYS A 4 10.41 48.21 -1.03
C LYS A 4 9.98 46.91 -1.71
N LYS A 5 10.71 46.55 -2.77
CA LYS A 5 10.75 45.18 -3.31
C LYS A 5 11.34 44.27 -2.24
N ALA A 6 10.65 43.18 -1.91
CA ALA A 6 11.24 42.03 -1.24
C ALA A 6 11.15 40.84 -2.21
N LEU A 7 12.24 40.61 -2.94
CA LEU A 7 12.57 39.29 -3.46
C LEU A 7 13.00 38.45 -2.26
N GLY A 8 12.53 37.21 -2.18
CA GLY A 8 13.16 36.23 -1.31
C GLY A 8 12.25 35.10 -0.87
N SER A 9 12.43 33.95 -1.53
CA SER A 9 12.29 32.61 -0.97
C SER A 9 10.89 31.97 -1.00
N LEU A 10 10.68 31.21 -2.07
CA LEU A 10 9.88 29.99 -2.02
C LEU A 10 10.43 29.08 -0.91
N THR A 11 9.69 28.95 0.19
CA THR A 11 9.75 27.77 1.04
C THR A 11 8.35 27.23 1.16
N VAL A 12 8.00 26.35 0.21
CA VAL A 12 6.88 25.44 0.35
C VAL A 12 7.28 24.42 1.43
N ALA A 13 6.99 24.77 2.69
CA ALA A 13 7.02 23.82 3.78
C ALA A 13 5.78 22.92 3.66
N VAL A 14 5.86 21.91 2.81
CA VAL A 14 4.97 20.75 2.85
C VAL A 14 5.28 20.04 4.16
N ALA A 15 4.53 20.39 5.20
CA ALA A 15 4.48 19.65 6.44
C ALA A 15 3.81 18.29 6.15
N LEU A 16 4.63 17.32 5.75
CA LEU A 16 4.29 15.90 5.74
C LEU A 16 4.10 15.44 7.17
N THR A 17 2.93 15.68 7.76
CA THR A 17 2.46 14.90 8.91
C THR A 17 1.95 13.56 8.40
N ALA A 18 2.89 12.70 8.02
CA ALA A 18 2.68 11.28 7.81
C ALA A 18 3.55 10.57 8.85
N GLY A 19 2.95 9.87 9.81
CA GLY A 19 3.76 9.03 10.70
C GLY A 19 3.17 8.71 12.07
N THR A 20 1.91 8.28 12.16
CA THR A 20 1.51 7.38 13.24
C THR A 20 0.75 6.20 12.66
N PHE A 21 1.43 5.43 11.81
CA PHE A 21 1.12 4.01 11.65
C PHE A 21 2.09 3.28 12.57
N GLY A 22 1.56 2.79 13.68
CA GLY A 22 2.33 2.07 14.69
C GLY A 22 3.21 1.00 14.07
N ALA A 23 4.43 0.91 14.59
CA ALA A 23 5.38 -0.19 14.48
C ALA A 23 4.87 -1.46 13.77
N MET A 24 5.17 -1.58 12.48
CA MET A 24 5.97 -2.64 11.86
C MET A 24 5.76 -2.65 10.32
N GLY A 25 6.62 -1.91 9.62
CA GLY A 25 7.17 -2.36 8.32
C GLY A 25 6.26 -2.47 7.08
N ALA A 26 5.20 -1.67 6.94
CA ALA A 26 4.50 -1.52 5.66
C ALA A 26 4.20 -0.05 5.40
N ALA A 27 4.78 0.51 4.33
CA ALA A 27 4.48 1.85 3.87
C ALA A 27 2.98 1.91 3.53
N ALA A 28 2.21 2.68 4.29
CA ALA A 28 0.82 2.95 3.94
C ALA A 28 0.82 3.70 2.59
N PRO A 29 0.25 3.13 1.50
CA PRO A 29 0.21 3.84 0.24
C PRO A 29 -0.66 5.10 0.41
N SER A 30 -0.16 6.19 -0.17
CA SER A 30 -0.82 7.48 -0.29
C SER A 30 -2.30 7.30 -0.66
N ALA A 31 -3.20 8.01 0.03
CA ALA A 31 -4.61 8.05 -0.31
C ALA A 31 -4.81 8.80 -1.64
N GLU A 32 -4.53 8.11 -2.73
CA GLU A 32 -4.83 8.50 -4.10
C GLU A 32 -6.23 7.99 -4.43
N ALA A 33 -7.02 8.73 -5.24
CA ALA A 33 -8.22 8.16 -5.84
C ALA A 33 -7.80 6.94 -6.68
N GLY A 34 -8.00 5.75 -6.13
CA GLY A 34 -7.28 4.54 -6.52
C GLY A 34 -7.91 3.29 -5.92
N LEU A 35 -7.52 2.11 -6.40
CA LEU A 35 -7.92 0.85 -5.79
C LEU A 35 -7.40 0.81 -4.34
N VAL A 36 -8.28 0.95 -3.35
CA VAL A 36 -7.86 0.88 -1.94
C VAL A 36 -7.81 -0.59 -1.57
N CYS A 37 -6.61 -1.10 -1.36
CA CYS A 37 -6.40 -2.48 -0.97
C CYS A 37 -5.72 -2.61 0.38
N THR A 38 -6.20 -3.55 1.17
CA THR A 38 -5.61 -3.96 2.43
C THR A 38 -5.23 -5.43 2.35
N ALA A 39 -4.10 -5.79 2.96
CA ALA A 39 -3.76 -7.19 3.20
C ALA A 39 -4.51 -7.69 4.45
N SER A 40 -5.17 -8.83 4.32
CA SER A 40 -5.79 -9.53 5.44
C SER A 40 -5.01 -10.82 5.69
N ILE A 41 -4.53 -11.01 6.92
CA ILE A 41 -3.73 -12.16 7.33
C ILE A 41 -4.64 -13.15 8.07
N ASN A 42 -4.63 -14.42 7.64
CA ASN A 42 -5.33 -15.51 8.30
C ASN A 42 -4.38 -16.72 8.41
N GLY A 43 -3.71 -16.82 9.56
CA GLY A 43 -2.70 -17.84 9.83
C GLY A 43 -1.54 -17.77 8.83
N LYS A 44 -1.46 -18.75 7.92
CA LYS A 44 -0.41 -18.84 6.88
C LYS A 44 -0.73 -18.06 5.61
N THR A 45 -1.96 -17.57 5.46
CA THR A 45 -2.45 -16.99 4.20
C THR A 45 -2.63 -15.48 4.33
N VAL A 46 -2.15 -14.74 3.34
CA VAL A 46 -2.43 -13.31 3.15
C VAL A 46 -3.32 -13.15 1.94
N THR A 47 -4.41 -12.40 2.09
CA THR A 47 -5.38 -12.12 1.04
C THR A 47 -5.46 -10.61 0.78
N SER A 48 -5.49 -10.22 -0.50
CA SER A 48 -5.77 -8.84 -0.89
C SER A 48 -7.28 -8.58 -0.81
N VAL A 49 -7.66 -7.56 -0.05
CA VAL A 49 -9.04 -7.11 0.09
C VAL A 49 -9.09 -5.70 -0.48
N CYS A 50 -9.67 -5.57 -1.66
CA CYS A 50 -9.71 -4.34 -2.41
C CYS A 50 -11.11 -3.77 -2.48
N LYS A 51 -11.22 -2.45 -2.37
CA LYS A 51 -12.41 -1.69 -2.68
C LYS A 51 -12.07 -0.78 -3.84
N SER A 52 -12.82 -0.95 -4.92
CA SER A 52 -12.64 -0.16 -6.13
C SER A 52 -13.37 1.17 -6.02
N PHE A 53 -12.71 2.22 -6.48
CA PHE A 53 -13.24 3.56 -6.60
C PHE A 53 -13.14 3.99 -8.06
N SER A 54 -14.15 4.70 -8.56
CA SER A 54 -14.19 5.20 -9.93
C SER A 54 -13.06 6.21 -10.19
N GLY A 55 -12.41 6.15 -11.35
CA GLY A 55 -11.32 7.06 -11.74
C GLY A 55 -9.89 6.51 -11.60
N ASN A 56 -9.73 5.21 -11.34
CA ASN A 56 -8.44 4.57 -11.05
C ASN A 56 -7.79 3.90 -12.29
N SER A 57 -6.46 4.01 -12.45
CA SER A 57 -5.68 3.30 -13.49
C SER A 57 -5.20 1.89 -13.10
N TYR A 58 -5.22 1.53 -11.81
CA TYR A 58 -4.78 0.24 -11.28
C TYR A 58 -5.87 -0.83 -11.40
N LYS A 59 -5.68 -1.81 -12.28
CA LYS A 59 -6.64 -2.90 -12.53
C LYS A 59 -6.28 -4.20 -11.81
N TYR A 60 -4.98 -4.43 -11.58
CA TYR A 60 -4.47 -5.69 -11.08
C TYR A 60 -3.85 -5.55 -9.69
N VAL A 61 -4.01 -6.58 -8.86
CA VAL A 61 -3.46 -6.64 -7.51
C VAL A 61 -2.84 -7.99 -7.23
N ARG A 62 -1.83 -8.01 -6.35
CA ARG A 62 -1.34 -9.24 -5.75
C ARG A 62 -1.11 -9.09 -4.25
N ALA A 63 -1.44 -10.14 -3.50
CA ALA A 63 -1.08 -10.23 -2.10
C ALA A 63 0.39 -10.64 -1.97
N ILE A 64 1.06 -10.13 -0.95
CA ILE A 64 2.42 -10.50 -0.60
C ILE A 64 2.40 -10.95 0.86
N ALA A 65 2.82 -12.17 1.13
CA ALA A 65 2.96 -12.71 2.47
C ALA A 65 4.43 -12.67 2.89
N SER A 66 4.72 -12.08 4.05
CA SER A 66 6.02 -12.22 4.71
C SER A 66 5.92 -13.34 5.74
N CYS A 67 6.63 -14.44 5.47
CA CYS A 67 6.58 -15.67 6.25
C CYS A 67 7.57 -15.64 7.40
N ARG A 68 7.28 -16.37 8.47
CA ARG A 68 8.13 -16.39 9.68
C ARG A 68 9.54 -16.93 9.45
N ASP A 69 9.75 -17.74 8.41
CA ASP A 69 11.07 -18.21 7.99
C ASP A 69 11.89 -17.11 7.28
N GLY A 70 11.31 -15.94 7.03
CA GLY A 70 11.93 -14.82 6.32
C GLY A 70 11.60 -14.77 4.83
N SER A 71 11.01 -15.83 4.25
CA SER A 71 10.61 -15.84 2.85
C SER A 71 9.45 -14.88 2.56
N LYS A 72 9.44 -14.34 1.34
CA LYS A 72 8.30 -13.60 0.79
C LYS A 72 7.59 -14.46 -0.25
N VAL A 73 6.31 -14.71 -0.04
CA VAL A 73 5.45 -15.41 -1.01
C VAL A 73 4.57 -14.40 -1.72
N TYR A 74 4.49 -14.52 -3.03
CA TYR A 74 3.68 -13.64 -3.88
C TYR A 74 2.47 -14.41 -4.38
N GLY A 75 1.30 -13.84 -4.19
CA GLY A 75 0.07 -14.31 -4.81
C GLY A 75 0.03 -13.97 -6.30
N PRO A 76 -0.88 -14.58 -7.05
CA PRO A 76 -1.07 -14.27 -8.46
C PRO A 76 -1.57 -12.84 -8.64
N TRP A 77 -1.24 -12.22 -9.76
CA TRP A 77 -1.91 -10.98 -10.18
C TRP A 77 -3.35 -11.30 -10.57
N VAL A 78 -4.30 -10.64 -9.93
CA VAL A 78 -5.73 -10.76 -10.25
C VAL A 78 -6.35 -9.40 -10.46
N ASN A 79 -7.49 -9.33 -11.14
CA ASN A 79 -8.25 -8.09 -11.21
C ASN A 79 -8.79 -7.76 -9.81
N GLY A 80 -8.32 -6.66 -9.21
CA GLY A 80 -8.69 -6.29 -7.84
C GLY A 80 -10.13 -5.80 -7.69
N ASN A 81 -10.83 -5.57 -8.81
CA ASN A 81 -12.25 -5.22 -8.83
C ASN A 81 -13.17 -6.45 -8.70
N THR A 82 -12.72 -7.61 -9.18
CA THR A 82 -13.54 -8.83 -9.28
C THR A 82 -12.95 -10.03 -8.54
N GLY A 83 -11.70 -9.94 -8.08
CA GLY A 83 -10.99 -11.05 -7.47
C GLY A 83 -10.14 -10.63 -6.28
N ARG A 84 -9.68 -11.65 -5.54
CA ARG A 84 -8.77 -11.50 -4.40
C ARG A 84 -7.54 -12.37 -4.64
N SER A 85 -6.37 -11.74 -4.69
CA SER A 85 -5.10 -12.46 -4.72
C SER A 85 -4.80 -13.04 -3.34
N LYS A 86 -4.24 -14.25 -3.32
CA LYS A 86 -3.86 -14.98 -2.10
C LYS A 86 -2.40 -15.41 -2.19
N ALA A 87 -1.65 -15.17 -1.13
CA ALA A 87 -0.27 -15.62 -0.93
C ALA A 87 -0.22 -16.48 0.33
N THR A 88 0.34 -17.69 0.24
CA THR A 88 0.35 -18.64 1.36
C THR A 88 1.78 -19.06 1.69
N CYS A 89 2.17 -18.88 2.95
CA CYS A 89 3.43 -19.38 3.47
C CYS A 89 3.45 -20.91 3.49
N ALA A 90 4.48 -21.51 2.89
CA ALA A 90 4.66 -22.96 2.85
C ALA A 90 4.91 -23.54 4.26
N SER A 91 5.66 -22.81 5.09
CA SER A 91 5.91 -23.16 6.48
C SER A 91 5.75 -21.95 7.39
N GLY A 92 5.23 -22.18 8.60
CA GLY A 92 4.92 -21.13 9.57
C GLY A 92 3.75 -20.23 9.16
N ASN A 93 3.34 -19.36 10.09
CA ASN A 93 2.32 -18.34 9.84
C ASN A 93 2.93 -17.13 9.12
N ALA A 94 2.10 -16.41 8.37
CA ALA A 94 2.45 -15.09 7.87
C ALA A 94 2.48 -14.12 9.06
N HIS A 95 3.56 -13.37 9.22
CA HIS A 95 3.70 -12.39 10.30
C HIS A 95 3.43 -10.95 9.81
N ALA A 96 3.54 -10.72 8.50
CA ALA A 96 3.14 -9.49 7.85
C ALA A 96 2.55 -9.77 6.46
N GLY A 97 1.71 -8.87 5.99
CA GLY A 97 1.04 -8.96 4.70
C GLY A 97 1.03 -7.59 4.02
N ASP A 98 1.23 -7.59 2.71
CA ASP A 98 1.24 -6.39 1.89
C ASP A 98 0.43 -6.61 0.59
N VAL A 99 0.06 -5.53 -0.10
CA VAL A 99 -0.65 -5.60 -1.38
C VAL A 99 0.05 -4.73 -2.39
N GLN A 100 0.42 -5.32 -3.52
CA GLN A 100 0.96 -4.58 -4.64
C GLN A 100 -0.12 -4.32 -5.69
N LEU A 101 -0.14 -3.10 -6.22
CA LEU A 101 -1.05 -2.65 -7.27
C LEU A 101 -0.31 -2.56 -8.61
N ARG A 102 -1.02 -2.85 -9.70
CA ARG A 102 -0.54 -2.74 -11.08
C ARG A 102 -1.64 -2.21 -11.99
N ARG A 103 -1.25 -1.36 -12.94
CA ARG A 103 -2.12 -0.81 -13.99
C ARG A 103 -2.35 -1.85 -15.07
#